data_AF-A0A4Q7Z7Z4-F1
#
_entry.id   AF-A0A4Q7Z7Z4-F1
#
_cell.length_a   1.000
_cell.length_b   1.000
_cell.length_c   1.000
_cell.angle_alpha   90.00
_cell.angle_beta   90.00
_cell.angle_gamma   90.00
#
_symmetry.space_group_name_H-M   'P 1'
#
loop_
_entity.id
_entity.type
_entity.pdbx_description
1 polymer ?
#
loop_
_entity_poly.entity_id
_entity_poly.type
_entity_poly.pdbx_seq_one_letter_code
_entity_poly.pdbx_strand_id
1 'polypeptide(L)'
;MTTHDELAAAMAQQDFTNGEIVTEPRGSAVFSFRAPAEWNEEILAEMQRRGLSKPGQLLKALVREALDRATANTDQVVTIRLDDLHRAIESVARPAA
;
A
#
# COMPACT_ATOMS: atom_id res chain seq x y z
N MET A 1 17.60 29.34 5.83
CA MET A 1 17.63 27.87 5.87
C MET A 1 17.93 27.52 7.31
N THR A 2 16.98 26.95 8.06
CA THR A 2 17.21 26.60 9.45
C THR A 2 18.03 25.31 9.49
N THR A 3 19.17 25.35 10.16
CA THR A 3 20.04 24.18 10.33
C THR A 3 19.45 23.22 11.36
N HIS A 4 19.90 21.96 11.32
CA HIS A 4 19.48 20.93 12.27
C HIS A 4 19.73 21.36 13.73
N ASP A 5 20.85 22.03 13.99
CA ASP A 5 21.24 22.45 15.34
C ASP A 5 20.40 23.63 15.85
N GLU A 6 20.02 24.55 14.96
CA GLU A 6 19.08 25.63 15.26
C GLU A 6 17.67 25.07 15.58
N LEU A 7 17.25 24.02 14.87
CA LEU A 7 15.99 23.33 15.14
C LEU A 7 16.01 22.61 16.48
N ALA A 8 17.09 21.89 16.79
CA ALA A 8 17.25 21.18 18.06
C ALA A 8 17.28 22.13 19.26
N ALA A 9 17.97 23.27 19.15
CA ALA A 9 18.00 24.30 20.18
C ALA A 9 16.63 24.94 20.41
N ALA A 10 15.86 25.18 19.35
CA ALA A 10 14.51 25.71 19.44
C ALA A 10 13.54 24.71 20.08
N MET A 11 13.66 23.41 19.78
CA MET A 11 12.85 22.36 20.40
C MET A 11 13.17 22.18 21.89
N ALA A 12 14.43 22.32 22.29
CA ALA A 12 14.85 22.20 23.69
C ALA A 12 14.30 23.33 24.60
N GLN A 13 13.90 24.47 24.02
CA GLN A 13 13.34 25.62 24.73
C GLN A 13 11.80 25.60 24.81
N GLN A 14 11.14 24.67 24.12
CA GLN A 14 9.68 24.57 24.17
C GLN A 14 9.24 23.86 25.44
N ASP A 15 8.35 24.52 26.19
CA ASP A 15 7.68 23.94 27.35
C ASP A 15 6.53 23.03 26.87
N PHE A 16 6.74 21.72 26.98
CA PHE A 16 5.77 20.69 26.62
C PHE A 16 4.93 20.20 27.81
N THR A 17 4.96 20.90 28.96
CA THR A 17 4.28 20.46 30.19
C THR A 17 2.77 20.26 30.01
N ASN A 18 2.15 20.94 29.03
CA ASN A 18 0.73 20.77 28.65
C ASN A 18 0.53 20.07 27.29
N GLY A 19 1.56 19.40 26.77
CA GLY A 19 1.50 18.69 25.49
C GLY A 19 0.66 17.43 25.60
N GLU A 20 -0.33 17.27 24.73
CA GLU A 20 -1.07 16.02 24.57
C GLU A 20 -0.34 15.11 23.57
N ILE A 21 0.02 13.89 24.00
CA ILE A 21 0.55 12.89 23.07
C ILE A 21 -0.63 12.32 22.28
N VAL A 22 -0.78 12.79 21.04
CA VAL A 22 -1.77 12.24 20.11
C VAL A 22 -1.22 10.92 19.55
N THR A 23 -1.65 9.80 20.13
CA THR A 23 -1.25 8.44 19.73
C THR A 23 -2.03 7.89 18.54
N GLU A 24 -3.16 8.51 18.19
CA GLU A 24 -3.98 8.14 17.04
C GLU A 24 -3.63 9.00 15.83
N PRO A 25 -3.36 8.43 14.64
CA PRO A 25 -3.18 9.24 13.44
C PRO A 25 -4.50 9.92 13.06
N ARG A 26 -4.67 11.18 13.47
CA ARG A 26 -5.85 12.02 13.19
C ARG A 26 -5.74 12.82 11.88
N GLY A 27 -4.76 12.51 11.04
CA GLY A 27 -4.57 13.19 9.76
C GLY A 27 -5.64 12.78 8.74
N SER A 28 -6.42 13.75 8.27
CA SER A 28 -7.20 13.59 7.03
C SER A 28 -6.48 14.32 5.90
N ALA A 29 -6.22 13.61 4.80
CA ALA A 29 -5.68 14.19 3.58
C ALA A 29 -6.74 14.08 2.48
N VAL A 30 -6.98 15.19 1.78
CA VAL A 30 -7.88 15.24 0.62
C VAL A 30 -7.01 15.25 -0.62
N PHE A 31 -7.10 14.19 -1.42
CA PHE A 31 -6.45 14.12 -2.72
C PHE A 31 -7.47 14.47 -3.79
N SER A 32 -7.19 15.53 -4.56
CA SER A 32 -7.95 15.85 -5.77
C SER A 32 -7.12 15.40 -6.98
N PHE A 33 -7.78 14.76 -7.93
CA PHE A 33 -7.19 14.44 -9.22
C PHE A 33 -8.21 14.69 -10.32
N ARG A 34 -7.73 15.01 -11.51
CA ARG A 34 -8.56 15.09 -12.72
C ARG A 34 -8.35 13.82 -13.50
N ALA A 35 -9.45 13.13 -13.78
CA ALA A 35 -9.45 11.93 -14.59
C ALA A 35 -10.10 12.21 -15.95
N PRO A 36 -9.76 11.45 -16.99
CA PRO A 36 -10.58 11.36 -18.20
C PRO A 36 -12.02 10.95 -17.88
N ALA A 37 -12.97 11.28 -18.76
CA ALA A 37 -14.38 11.06 -18.52
C ALA A 37 -14.73 9.56 -18.44
N GLU A 38 -14.06 8.74 -19.25
CA GLU A 38 -14.18 7.29 -19.28
C GLU A 38 -13.89 6.65 -17.92
N TRP A 39 -12.97 7.22 -17.13
CA TRP A 39 -12.65 6.70 -15.79
C TRP A 39 -13.77 6.94 -14.80
N ASN A 40 -14.58 7.98 -14.97
CA ASN A 40 -15.72 8.20 -14.09
C ASN A 40 -16.75 7.07 -14.22
N GLU A 41 -17.01 6.60 -15.45
CA GLU A 41 -17.93 5.49 -15.69
C GLU A 41 -17.41 4.19 -15.06
N GLU A 42 -16.13 3.88 -15.25
CA GLU A 42 -15.48 2.72 -14.65
C GLU A 42 -15.49 2.78 -13.11
N ILE A 43 -15.19 3.94 -12.52
CA ILE A 43 -15.23 4.15 -11.07
C ILE A 43 -16.64 3.93 -10.52
N LEU A 44 -17.66 4.48 -11.18
CA LEU A 44 -19.05 4.33 -10.75
C LEU A 44 -19.54 2.88 -10.87
N ALA A 45 -19.21 2.20 -11.97
CA ALA A 45 -19.53 0.79 -12.16
C ALA A 45 -18.89 -0.08 -11.07
N GLU A 46 -17.62 0.17 -10.75
CA GLU A 46 -16.91 -0.58 -9.72
C GLU A 46 -17.44 -0.28 -8.30
N MET A 47 -17.82 0.97 -8.02
CA MET A 47 -18.51 1.33 -6.78
C MET A 47 -19.83 0.56 -6.62
N GLN A 48 -20.64 0.52 -7.68
CA GLN A 48 -21.90 -0.22 -7.68
C GLN A 48 -21.67 -1.71 -7.45
N ARG A 49 -20.70 -2.31 -8.16
CA ARG A 49 -20.33 -3.73 -8.02
C ARG A 49 -19.93 -4.09 -6.58
N ARG A 50 -19.29 -3.16 -5.88
CA ARG A 50 -18.81 -3.34 -4.50
C ARG A 50 -19.76 -2.82 -3.42
N GLY A 51 -20.94 -2.29 -3.80
CA GLY A 51 -21.90 -1.72 -2.86
C GLY A 51 -21.40 -0.46 -2.13
N LEU A 52 -20.54 0.33 -2.77
CA LEU A 52 -19.95 1.54 -2.20
C LEU A 52 -20.70 2.80 -2.63
N SER A 53 -20.83 3.76 -1.71
CA SER A 53 -21.60 4.99 -1.95
C SER A 53 -20.73 6.21 -2.27
N LYS A 54 -19.41 6.14 -2.04
CA LYS A 54 -18.47 7.25 -2.29
C LYS A 54 -17.21 6.80 -3.02
N PRO A 55 -16.69 7.56 -4.01
CA PRO A 55 -15.43 7.23 -4.70
C PRO A 55 -14.24 7.08 -3.76
N GLY A 56 -14.20 7.89 -2.69
CA GLY A 56 -13.14 7.79 -1.68
C GLY A 56 -13.14 6.47 -0.91
N GLN A 57 -14.28 5.78 -0.79
CA GLN A 57 -14.32 4.43 -0.20
C GLN A 57 -13.66 3.42 -1.14
N LEU A 58 -13.94 3.51 -2.44
CA LEU A 58 -13.33 2.66 -3.45
C LEU A 58 -11.81 2.85 -3.47
N LEU A 59 -11.34 4.11 -3.50
CA LEU A 59 -9.91 4.39 -3.51
C LEU A 59 -9.20 3.86 -2.26
N LYS A 60 -9.78 4.04 -1.06
CA LYS A 60 -9.23 3.49 0.19
C LYS A 60 -9.15 1.95 0.15
N ALA A 61 -10.18 1.29 -0.38
CA ALA A 61 -10.20 -0.16 -0.50
C ALA A 61 -9.10 -0.64 -1.47
N LEU A 62 -9.00 -0.03 -2.65
CA LEU A 62 -7.99 -0.38 -3.66
C LEU A 62 -6.57 -0.15 -3.15
N VAL A 63 -6.32 0.94 -2.44
CA VAL A 63 -5.02 1.23 -1.82
C VAL A 63 -4.69 0.19 -0.75
N ARG A 64 -5.65 -0.17 0.11
CA ARG A 64 -5.44 -1.22 1.12
C ARG A 64 -5.12 -2.56 0.46
N GLU A 65 -5.90 -2.98 -0.53
CA GLU A 65 -5.66 -4.22 -1.27
C GLU A 65 -4.28 -4.24 -1.96
N ALA A 66 -3.86 -3.11 -2.52
CA ALA A 66 -2.55 -2.99 -3.15
C ALA A 66 -1.42 -3.10 -2.12
N LEU A 67 -1.57 -2.47 -0.95
CA LEU A 67 -0.62 -2.58 0.15
C LEU A 67 -0.55 -4.01 0.70
N ASP A 68 -1.69 -4.66 0.88
CA ASP A 68 -1.77 -6.04 1.36
C ASP A 68 -1.13 -7.02 0.35
N ARG A 69 -1.30 -6.78 -0.96
CA ARG A 69 -0.59 -7.55 -2.00
C ARG A 69 0.92 -7.27 -1.99
N ALA A 70 1.31 -6.01 -1.81
CA ALA A 70 2.72 -5.62 -1.77
C ALA A 70 3.42 -6.30 -0.58
N THR A 71 2.82 -6.26 0.61
CA THR A 71 3.35 -6.92 1.81
C THR A 71 3.33 -8.44 1.69
N ALA A 72 2.28 -9.05 1.12
CA ALA A 72 2.24 -10.49 0.85
C ALA A 72 3.31 -10.96 -0.14
N ASN A 73 3.66 -10.11 -1.12
CA ASN A 73 4.74 -10.37 -2.08
C ASN A 73 6.13 -9.98 -1.58
N THR A 74 6.27 -9.45 -0.36
CA THR A 74 7.58 -9.01 0.15
C THR A 74 8.44 -10.19 0.64
N ASP A 75 7.92 -11.44 0.72
CA ASP A 75 8.68 -12.52 1.38
C ASP A 75 8.58 -13.94 0.77
N GLN A 76 8.34 -14.07 -0.54
CA GLN A 76 8.53 -15.38 -1.21
C GLN A 76 9.69 -15.37 -2.18
N VAL A 77 10.91 -15.29 -1.64
CA VAL A 77 12.08 -15.87 -2.30
C VAL A 77 11.95 -17.39 -2.22
N VAL A 78 11.26 -17.98 -3.19
CA VAL A 78 11.24 -19.45 -3.33
C VAL A 78 12.60 -19.86 -3.88
N THR A 79 13.46 -20.39 -3.02
CA THR A 79 14.73 -20.98 -3.44
C THR A 79 14.42 -22.34 -4.06
N ILE A 80 14.41 -22.39 -5.40
CA ILE A 80 14.30 -23.64 -6.16
C ILE A 80 15.71 -24.17 -6.37
N ARG A 81 15.98 -25.42 -5.97
CA ARG A 81 17.23 -26.09 -6.34
C ARG A 81 17.15 -26.49 -7.81
N LEU A 82 18.24 -26.27 -8.54
CA LEU A 82 18.31 -26.56 -9.98
C LEU A 82 17.94 -28.02 -10.28
N ASP A 83 18.33 -28.95 -9.41
CA ASP A 83 18.02 -30.37 -9.55
C ASP A 83 16.52 -30.68 -9.45
N ASP A 84 15.79 -29.95 -8.60
CA ASP A 84 14.34 -30.11 -8.43
C ASP A 84 13.59 -29.56 -9.64
N LEU A 85 14.09 -28.46 -10.24
CA LEU A 85 13.56 -27.92 -11.49
C LEU A 85 13.77 -28.91 -12.65
N HIS A 86 14.98 -29.47 -12.79
CA HIS A 86 15.25 -30.47 -13.82
C HIS A 86 14.38 -31.71 -13.65
N ARG A 87 14.20 -32.21 -12.41
CA ARG A 87 13.32 -33.36 -12.15
C ARG A 87 11.86 -33.08 -12.50
N ALA A 88 11.36 -31.87 -12.21
CA ALA A 88 10.01 -31.47 -12.58
C ALA A 88 9.82 -31.35 -14.10
N ILE A 89 10.84 -30.86 -14.82
CA ILE A 89 10.81 -30.82 -16.29
C ILE A 89 10.83 -32.25 -16.85
N GLU A 90 11.67 -33.12 -16.32
CA GLU A 90 11.76 -34.52 -16.76
C GLU A 90 10.48 -35.31 -16.49
N SER A 91 9.81 -35.07 -15.35
CA SER A 91 8.54 -35.75 -15.03
C SER A 91 7.38 -35.32 -15.93
N VAL A 92 7.40 -34.08 -16.44
CA VAL A 92 6.43 -33.59 -17.42
C VAL A 92 6.77 -34.08 -18.83
N ALA A 93 8.06 -34.13 -19.18
CA ALA A 93 8.54 -34.58 -20.49
C ALA A 93 8.46 -36.09 -20.70
N ARG A 94 8.43 -36.88 -19.61
CA ARG A 94 8.29 -38.33 -19.63
C ARG A 94 7.08 -38.75 -18.80
N PRO A 95 5.87 -38.76 -19.40
CA PRO A 95 4.71 -39.36 -18.75
C PRO A 95 5.06 -40.80 -18.37
N ALA A 96 4.75 -41.21 -17.15
CA ALA A 96 4.93 -42.58 -16.71
C ALA A 96 4.24 -43.55 -17.70
N ALA A 97 4.99 -44.53 -18.20
CA ALA A 97 4.47 -45.65 -18.97
C ALA A 97 3.64 -46.58 -18.07
#